data_AF-A0A428QQM8-F1
#
_entry.id   AF-A0A428QQM8-F1
#
_cell.length_a   1.000
_cell.length_b   1.000
_cell.length_c   1.000
_cell.angle_alpha   90.00
_cell.angle_beta   90.00
_cell.angle_gamma   90.00
#
_symmetry.space_group_name_H-M   'P 1'
#
loop_
_entity.id
_entity.type
_entity.pdbx_description
1 polymer ?
#
loop_
_entity_poly.entity_id
_entity_poly.type
_entity_poly.pdbx_seq_one_letter_code
_entity_poly.pdbx_strand_id
1 'polypeptide(L)'
;MESVQALVMGASHAIETSKPWLAWRLAGLSSHLCLTMGWHDNAIVSEGDEEERNIKIMLFWHVYIIERALSFRLGRPSMIRDCDITVISHLNGPSFHDPWPSMFSFWVGNANIQGKVYERLYSTAALLGPQSSLSRNSKELMAELESLGRQSPYLFATTSPESSETTLDRILALSDKVTYYCTATLICRGETLQDQSFTFSSDCVKYAR
;
A
#
# COMPACT_ATOMS: atom_id res chain seq x y z
N MET A 1 -12.92 -13.17 12.72
CA MET A 1 -13.21 -11.99 11.87
C MET A 1 -13.25 -10.69 12.68
N GLU A 2 -14.11 -10.62 13.71
CA GLU A 2 -14.28 -9.43 14.57
C GLU A 2 -12.97 -8.89 15.16
N SER A 3 -12.07 -9.76 15.61
CA SER A 3 -10.76 -9.34 16.14
C SER A 3 -9.90 -8.61 15.10
N VAL A 4 -9.92 -9.06 13.84
CA VAL A 4 -9.19 -8.39 12.74
C VAL A 4 -9.81 -7.03 12.46
N GLN A 5 -11.14 -6.95 12.41
CA GLN A 5 -11.87 -5.69 12.23
C GLN A 5 -11.53 -4.68 13.35
N ALA A 6 -11.59 -5.11 14.61
CA ALA A 6 -11.26 -4.26 15.75
C ALA A 6 -9.81 -3.76 15.70
N LEU A 7 -8.85 -4.63 15.37
CA LEU A 7 -7.44 -4.26 15.29
C LEU A 7 -7.16 -3.30 14.13
N VAL A 8 -7.74 -3.54 12.94
CA VAL A 8 -7.51 -2.68 11.78
C VAL A 8 -8.17 -1.31 11.95
N MET A 9 -9.38 -1.25 12.53
CA MET A 9 -10.01 0.02 12.91
C MET A 9 -9.19 0.76 13.98
N GLY A 10 -8.65 0.04 14.97
CA GLY A 10 -7.76 0.60 15.97
C GLY A 10 -6.46 1.14 15.34
N ALA A 11 -5.92 0.46 14.33
CA ALA A 11 -4.76 0.93 13.58
C ALA A 11 -5.07 2.24 12.84
N SER A 12 -6.21 2.32 12.14
CA SER A 12 -6.67 3.54 11.47
C SER A 12 -6.86 4.70 12.45
N HIS A 13 -7.49 4.46 13.60
CA HIS A 13 -7.62 5.48 14.65
C HIS A 13 -6.26 5.92 15.22
N ALA A 14 -5.32 5.00 15.38
CA ALA A 14 -3.96 5.33 15.81
C ALA A 14 -3.20 6.15 14.75
N ILE A 15 -3.46 5.95 13.47
CA ILE A 15 -2.95 6.81 12.38
C ILE A 15 -3.52 8.22 12.52
N GLU A 16 -4.85 8.34 12.64
CA GLU A 16 -5.54 9.63 12.78
C GLU A 16 -5.06 10.43 14.00
N THR A 17 -4.81 9.74 15.11
CA THR A 17 -4.29 10.35 16.35
C THR A 17 -2.77 10.48 16.38
N SER A 18 -2.09 10.30 15.24
CA SER A 18 -0.64 10.47 15.09
C SER A 18 0.19 9.61 16.06
N LYS A 19 -0.23 8.36 16.29
CA LYS A 19 0.45 7.35 17.10
C LYS A 19 1.02 6.22 16.21
N PRO A 20 2.06 6.49 15.40
CA PRO A 20 2.52 5.58 14.36
C PRO A 20 3.02 4.23 14.90
N TRP A 21 3.63 4.21 16.09
CA TRP A 21 4.06 2.96 16.75
C TRP A 21 2.90 2.07 17.18
N LEU A 22 1.82 2.68 17.68
CA LEU A 22 0.61 1.94 18.04
C LEU A 22 -0.08 1.42 16.78
N ALA A 23 -0.21 2.28 15.76
CA ALA A 23 -0.78 1.89 14.47
C ALA A 23 -0.05 0.69 13.87
N TRP A 24 1.27 0.73 13.84
CA TRP A 24 2.09 -0.36 13.30
C TRP A 24 1.94 -1.66 14.11
N ARG A 25 1.90 -1.58 15.45
CA ARG A 25 1.65 -2.77 16.28
C ARG A 25 0.27 -3.39 16.03
N LEU A 26 -0.77 -2.56 15.93
CA LEU A 26 -2.13 -3.04 15.70
C LEU A 26 -2.30 -3.63 14.29
N ALA A 27 -1.76 -2.97 13.27
CA ALA A 27 -1.70 -3.49 11.90
C ALA A 27 -0.90 -4.80 11.85
N GLY A 28 0.17 -4.89 12.65
CA GLY A 28 0.96 -6.10 12.71
C GLY A 28 0.24 -7.29 13.34
N LEU A 29 -0.50 -7.04 14.42
CA LEU A 29 -1.35 -8.05 15.05
C LEU A 29 -2.48 -8.50 14.10
N SER A 30 -3.10 -7.58 13.37
CA SER A 30 -4.12 -7.95 12.38
C SER A 30 -3.52 -8.78 11.25
N SER A 31 -2.33 -8.44 10.74
CA SER A 31 -1.61 -9.25 9.75
C SER A 31 -1.35 -10.67 10.26
N HIS A 32 -0.85 -10.80 11.49
CA HIS A 32 -0.60 -12.11 12.08
C HIS A 32 -1.87 -12.96 12.19
N LEU A 33 -2.99 -12.36 12.58
CA LEU A 33 -4.28 -13.05 12.64
C LEU A 33 -4.76 -13.48 11.24
N CYS A 34 -4.68 -12.60 10.24
CA CYS A 34 -5.04 -12.95 8.86
C CYS A 34 -4.22 -14.13 8.33
N LEU A 35 -2.91 -14.13 8.59
CA LEU A 35 -2.02 -15.22 8.19
C LEU A 35 -2.35 -16.52 8.93
N THR A 36 -2.57 -16.44 10.24
CA THR A 36 -2.94 -17.60 11.08
C THR A 36 -4.25 -18.25 10.63
N MET A 37 -5.22 -17.45 10.17
CA MET A 37 -6.49 -17.94 9.64
C MET A 37 -6.43 -18.33 8.14
N GLY A 38 -5.27 -18.23 7.49
CA GLY A 38 -5.11 -18.62 6.08
C GLY A 38 -5.74 -17.68 5.06
N TRP A 39 -6.08 -16.43 5.42
CA TRP A 39 -6.80 -15.50 4.52
C TRP A 39 -5.96 -15.01 3.33
N HIS A 40 -4.66 -15.28 3.34
CA HIS A 40 -3.75 -15.02 2.23
C HIS A 40 -3.79 -16.11 1.15
N ASP A 41 -4.37 -17.28 1.46
CA ASP A 41 -4.50 -18.40 0.56
C ASP A 41 -5.90 -18.44 -0.06
N ASN A 42 -5.97 -18.39 -1.39
CA ASN A 42 -7.21 -18.48 -2.14
C ASN A 42 -7.99 -19.78 -1.86
N ALA A 43 -7.30 -20.91 -1.66
CA ALA A 43 -7.95 -22.19 -1.40
C ALA A 43 -8.70 -22.17 -0.06
N ILE A 44 -8.07 -21.61 0.97
CA ILE A 44 -8.63 -21.53 2.33
C ILE A 44 -9.72 -20.46 2.41
N VAL A 45 -9.48 -19.27 1.86
CA VAL A 45 -10.44 -18.16 1.97
C VAL A 45 -11.72 -18.43 1.19
N SER A 46 -11.67 -19.30 0.18
CA SER A 46 -12.83 -19.67 -0.64
C SER A 46 -13.83 -20.60 0.07
N GLU A 47 -13.49 -21.10 1.26
CA GLU A 47 -14.39 -21.92 2.06
C GLU A 47 -15.47 -21.09 2.75
N GLY A 48 -16.73 -21.51 2.60
CA GLY A 48 -17.88 -20.93 3.30
C GLY A 48 -18.80 -20.12 2.40
N ASP A 49 -19.57 -19.23 3.03
CA ASP A 49 -20.53 -18.35 2.35
C ASP A 49 -19.80 -17.26 1.52
N GLU A 50 -20.40 -16.87 0.40
CA GLU A 50 -19.84 -15.88 -0.52
C GLU A 50 -19.68 -14.50 0.11
N GLU A 51 -20.62 -14.07 0.96
CA GLU A 51 -20.56 -12.79 1.65
C GLU A 51 -19.41 -12.80 2.67
N GLU A 52 -19.31 -13.87 3.46
CA GLU A 52 -18.23 -14.03 4.44
C GLU A 52 -16.85 -14.07 3.75
N ARG A 53 -16.73 -14.78 2.63
CA ARG A 53 -15.52 -14.83 1.80
C ARG A 53 -15.11 -13.43 1.34
N ASN A 54 -16.05 -12.66 0.80
CA ASN A 54 -15.76 -11.31 0.29
C ASN A 54 -15.29 -10.38 1.42
N ILE A 55 -15.86 -10.49 2.62
CA ILE A 55 -15.41 -9.73 3.79
C ILE A 55 -14.00 -10.14 4.21
N LYS A 56 -13.67 -11.44 4.24
CA LYS A 56 -12.30 -11.93 4.56
C LYS A 56 -11.27 -11.40 3.59
N ILE A 57 -11.54 -11.47 2.29
CA ILE A 57 -10.66 -10.97 1.22
C ILE A 57 -10.45 -9.46 1.37
N MET A 58 -11.54 -8.70 1.55
CA MET A 58 -11.47 -7.24 1.74
C MET A 58 -10.64 -6.88 2.98
N LEU A 59 -10.87 -7.54 4.12
CA LEU A 59 -10.12 -7.30 5.35
C LEU A 59 -8.64 -7.65 5.20
N PHE A 60 -8.31 -8.78 4.56
CA PHE A 60 -6.93 -9.17 4.32
C PHE A 60 -6.19 -8.10 3.53
N TRP A 61 -6.75 -7.65 2.40
CA TRP A 61 -6.12 -6.64 1.56
C TRP A 61 -6.08 -5.27 2.22
N HIS A 62 -7.08 -4.89 3.02
CA HIS A 62 -7.04 -3.65 3.78
C HIS A 62 -5.92 -3.67 4.83
N VAL A 63 -5.76 -4.79 5.54
CA VAL A 63 -4.64 -5.01 6.47
C VAL A 63 -3.30 -4.97 5.74
N TYR A 64 -3.20 -5.61 4.58
CA TYR A 64 -2.00 -5.59 3.73
C TYR A 64 -1.59 -4.16 3.35
N ILE A 65 -2.55 -3.33 2.90
CA ILE A 65 -2.29 -1.93 2.54
C ILE A 65 -1.77 -1.13 3.75
N ILE A 66 -2.46 -1.20 4.89
CA ILE A 66 -2.09 -0.43 6.08
C ILE A 66 -0.75 -0.87 6.65
N GLU A 67 -0.54 -2.18 6.80
CA GLU A 67 0.70 -2.71 7.37
C GLU A 67 1.90 -2.34 6.50
N ARG A 68 1.81 -2.48 5.17
CA ARG A 68 2.91 -2.13 4.27
C ARG A 68 3.21 -0.65 4.24
N ALA A 69 2.19 0.20 4.19
CA ALA A 69 2.38 1.64 4.24
C ALA A 69 3.09 2.06 5.53
N LEU A 70 2.71 1.48 6.68
CA LEU A 70 3.34 1.75 7.97
C LEU A 70 4.76 1.19 8.06
N SER A 71 4.97 -0.06 7.68
CA SER A 71 6.28 -0.72 7.70
C SER A 71 7.26 0.04 6.80
N PHE A 72 6.85 0.43 5.60
CA PHE A 72 7.65 1.25 4.70
C PHE A 72 8.02 2.61 5.32
N ARG A 73 7.04 3.36 5.86
CA ARG A 73 7.27 4.68 6.49
C ARG A 73 8.13 4.61 7.74
N LEU A 74 8.12 3.48 8.46
CA LEU A 74 8.90 3.25 9.66
C LEU A 74 10.26 2.59 9.39
N GLY A 75 10.59 2.31 8.12
CA GLY A 75 11.85 1.65 7.76
C GLY A 75 11.95 0.21 8.24
N ARG A 76 10.82 -0.50 8.29
CA ARG A 76 10.72 -1.89 8.76
C ARG A 76 10.30 -2.82 7.62
N PRO A 77 10.74 -4.09 7.65
CA PRO A 77 10.21 -5.09 6.72
C PRO A 77 8.73 -5.34 7.01
N SER A 78 7.96 -5.58 5.95
CA SER A 78 6.58 -6.05 6.08
C SER A 78 6.57 -7.47 6.64
N MET A 79 5.59 -7.78 7.48
CA MET A 79 5.37 -9.15 7.94
C MET A 79 4.67 -10.03 6.90
N ILE A 80 3.99 -9.43 5.92
CA ILE A 80 3.29 -10.16 4.87
C ILE A 80 4.21 -10.24 3.64
N ARG A 81 4.69 -11.45 3.34
CA ARG A 81 5.53 -11.73 2.17
C ARG A 81 4.66 -11.95 0.95
N ASP A 82 4.94 -11.24 -0.14
CA ASP A 82 4.14 -11.34 -1.38
C ASP A 82 4.19 -12.75 -1.99
N CYS A 83 5.28 -13.48 -1.79
CA CYS A 83 5.44 -14.84 -2.32
C CYS A 83 4.50 -15.88 -1.68
N ASP A 84 3.90 -15.56 -0.54
CA ASP A 84 2.98 -16.45 0.15
C ASP A 84 1.50 -16.13 -0.19
N ILE A 85 1.23 -15.03 -0.91
CA ILE A 85 -0.14 -14.59 -1.20
C ILE A 85 -0.63 -15.28 -2.49
N THR A 86 -1.73 -16.03 -2.39
CA THR A 86 -2.41 -16.62 -3.56
C THR A 86 -3.82 -16.06 -3.75
N VAL A 87 -4.42 -15.46 -2.72
CA VAL A 87 -5.71 -14.77 -2.81
C VAL A 87 -5.62 -13.61 -3.80
N ILE A 88 -6.67 -13.41 -4.60
CA ILE A 88 -6.70 -12.36 -5.63
C ILE A 88 -7.41 -11.12 -5.07
N SER A 89 -6.92 -9.92 -5.39
CA SER A 89 -7.44 -8.63 -4.91
C SER A 89 -8.71 -8.14 -5.61
N HIS A 90 -9.51 -9.04 -6.20
CA HIS A 90 -10.74 -8.66 -6.89
C HIS A 90 -11.93 -8.61 -5.92
N LEU A 91 -12.38 -7.39 -5.62
CA LEU A 91 -13.64 -7.14 -4.93
C LEU A 91 -14.80 -7.23 -5.92
N ASN A 92 -15.17 -8.46 -6.30
CA ASN A 92 -16.33 -8.70 -7.16
C ASN A 92 -17.55 -8.99 -6.28
N GLY A 93 -18.21 -7.96 -5.79
CA GLY A 93 -19.42 -8.10 -4.97
C GLY A 93 -20.43 -6.99 -5.26
N PRO A 94 -21.74 -7.25 -5.15
CA PRO A 94 -22.79 -6.26 -5.40
C PRO A 94 -22.71 -5.05 -4.48
N SER A 95 -21.98 -5.15 -3.36
CA SER A 95 -21.77 -4.07 -2.40
C SER A 95 -20.64 -3.10 -2.78
N PHE A 96 -19.83 -3.41 -3.79
CA PHE A 96 -18.70 -2.59 -4.21
C PHE A 96 -18.99 -1.98 -5.58
N HIS A 97 -19.48 -0.74 -5.57
CA HIS A 97 -19.66 0.06 -6.79
C HIS A 97 -18.47 1.01 -6.99
N ASP A 98 -18.30 1.49 -8.22
CA ASP A 98 -17.34 2.54 -8.52
C ASP A 98 -17.55 3.73 -7.56
N PRO A 99 -16.48 4.33 -7.02
CA PRO A 99 -15.07 4.18 -7.40
C PRO A 99 -14.28 3.10 -6.64
N TRP A 100 -14.91 2.36 -5.73
CA TRP A 100 -14.20 1.54 -4.74
C TRP A 100 -13.30 0.44 -5.31
N PRO A 101 -13.76 -0.41 -6.24
CA PRO A 101 -12.91 -1.49 -6.78
C PRO A 101 -11.62 -0.97 -7.44
N SER A 102 -11.71 0.14 -8.18
CA SER A 102 -10.56 0.75 -8.84
C SER A 102 -9.59 1.38 -7.85
N MET A 103 -10.09 2.13 -6.85
CA MET A 103 -9.25 2.70 -5.78
C MET A 103 -8.54 1.60 -4.99
N PHE A 104 -9.27 0.55 -4.62
CA PHE A 104 -8.72 -0.56 -3.87
C PHE A 104 -7.62 -1.31 -4.65
N SER A 105 -7.85 -1.53 -5.94
CA SER A 105 -6.85 -2.13 -6.84
C SER A 105 -5.58 -1.28 -6.92
N PHE A 106 -5.72 0.05 -7.00
CA PHE A 106 -4.59 0.98 -6.95
C PHE A 106 -3.85 0.90 -5.61
N TRP A 107 -4.56 0.89 -4.48
CA TRP A 107 -3.93 0.80 -3.15
C TRP A 107 -3.16 -0.49 -2.94
N VAL A 108 -3.73 -1.63 -3.34
CA VAL A 108 -3.04 -2.92 -3.29
C VAL A 108 -1.77 -2.90 -4.14
N GLY A 109 -1.87 -2.42 -5.40
CA GLY A 109 -0.72 -2.29 -6.29
C GLY A 109 0.36 -1.37 -5.71
N ASN A 110 -0.02 -0.22 -5.16
CA ASN A 110 0.92 0.72 -4.58
C ASN A 110 1.57 0.16 -3.30
N ALA A 111 0.82 -0.55 -2.46
CA ALA A 111 1.36 -1.24 -1.28
C ALA A 111 2.37 -2.34 -1.68
N ASN A 112 2.11 -3.06 -2.77
CA ASN A 112 3.07 -4.02 -3.32
C ASN A 112 4.38 -3.32 -3.72
N ILE A 113 4.28 -2.20 -4.45
CA ILE A 113 5.45 -1.39 -4.82
C ILE A 113 6.18 -0.89 -3.58
N GLN A 114 5.48 -0.40 -2.55
CA GLN A 114 6.12 0.07 -1.30
C GLN A 114 6.95 -1.02 -0.62
N GLY A 115 6.50 -2.28 -0.63
CA GLY A 115 7.30 -3.41 -0.15
C GLY A 115 8.58 -3.60 -0.96
N LYS A 116 8.48 -3.58 -2.31
CA LYS A 116 9.66 -3.66 -3.19
C LYS A 116 10.60 -2.48 -3.00
N VAL A 117 10.08 -1.27 -2.79
CA VAL A 117 10.87 -0.07 -2.51
C VAL A 117 11.66 -0.26 -1.22
N TYR A 118 11.02 -0.76 -0.16
CA TYR A 118 11.74 -1.09 1.07
C TYR A 118 12.87 -2.09 0.80
N GLU A 119 12.55 -3.24 0.21
CA GLU A 119 13.51 -4.31 -0.03
C GLU A 119 14.69 -3.88 -0.90
N ARG A 120 14.43 -3.14 -1.98
CA ARG A 120 15.40 -2.85 -3.05
C ARG A 120 16.14 -1.53 -2.90
N LEU A 121 15.63 -0.59 -2.08
CA LEU A 121 16.25 0.72 -1.88
C LEU A 121 16.58 1.05 -0.43
N TYR A 122 15.80 0.57 0.55
CA TYR A 122 15.95 0.98 1.96
C TYR A 122 16.43 -0.13 2.90
N SER A 123 16.39 -1.40 2.48
CA SER A 123 16.88 -2.50 3.29
C SER A 123 18.39 -2.41 3.50
N THR A 124 18.89 -2.99 4.60
CA THR A 124 20.33 -3.07 4.85
C THR A 124 21.06 -3.74 3.69
N ALA A 125 20.48 -4.80 3.10
CA ALA A 125 21.07 -5.48 1.96
C ALA A 125 21.18 -4.58 0.72
N ALA A 126 20.15 -3.78 0.44
CA ALA A 126 20.18 -2.81 -0.67
C ALA A 126 21.24 -1.71 -0.43
N LEU A 127 21.29 -1.17 0.79
CA LEU A 127 22.21 -0.09 1.14
C LEU A 127 23.69 -0.52 1.17
N LEU A 128 23.98 -1.80 1.42
CA LEU A 128 25.33 -2.37 1.32
C LEU A 128 25.73 -2.71 -0.13
N GLY A 129 24.77 -2.70 -1.06
CA GLY A 129 25.01 -2.97 -2.46
C GLY A 129 25.65 -1.80 -3.22
N PRO A 130 25.97 -1.97 -4.52
CA PRO A 130 26.52 -0.90 -5.34
C PRO A 130 25.49 0.20 -5.67
N GLN A 131 25.92 1.46 -5.72
CA GLN A 131 25.09 2.61 -6.11
C GLN A 131 24.39 2.43 -7.48
N SER A 132 25.06 1.76 -8.43
CA SER A 132 24.48 1.42 -9.74
C SER A 132 23.24 0.54 -9.63
N SER A 133 23.16 -0.31 -8.60
CA SER A 133 21.99 -1.15 -8.33
C SER A 133 20.84 -0.32 -7.78
N LEU A 134 21.11 0.66 -6.90
CA LEU A 134 20.09 1.59 -6.39
C LEU A 134 19.50 2.45 -7.51
N SER A 135 20.34 3.06 -8.36
CA SER A 135 19.86 3.82 -9.51
C SER A 135 19.03 2.98 -10.49
N ARG A 136 19.43 1.73 -10.75
CA ARG A 136 18.65 0.82 -11.60
C ARG A 136 17.31 0.47 -10.95
N ASN A 137 17.32 0.06 -9.69
CA ASN A 137 16.11 -0.30 -8.94
C ASN A 137 15.14 0.89 -8.84
N SER A 138 15.66 2.11 -8.59
CA SER A 138 14.88 3.35 -8.55
C SER A 138 14.11 3.58 -9.84
N LYS A 139 14.80 3.48 -10.99
CA LYS A 139 14.20 3.64 -12.32
C LYS A 139 13.15 2.57 -12.62
N GLU A 140 13.45 1.30 -12.32
CA GLU A 140 12.51 0.19 -12.51
C GLU A 140 11.24 0.39 -11.66
N LEU A 141 11.39 0.75 -10.38
CA LEU A 141 10.28 0.98 -9.45
C LEU A 141 9.46 2.23 -9.83
N MET A 142 10.10 3.30 -10.30
CA MET A 142 9.40 4.48 -10.78
C MET A 142 8.55 4.16 -12.02
N ALA A 143 9.11 3.41 -12.98
CA ALA A 143 8.36 2.99 -14.16
C ALA A 143 7.17 2.08 -13.80
N GLU A 144 7.34 1.19 -12.82
CA GLU A 144 6.26 0.36 -12.29
C GLU A 144 5.15 1.23 -11.64
N LEU A 145 5.53 2.20 -10.81
CA LEU A 145 4.61 3.13 -10.16
C LEU A 145 3.85 4.00 -11.17
N GLU A 146 4.53 4.55 -12.18
CA GLU A 146 3.90 5.32 -13.26
C GLU A 146 2.93 4.46 -14.07
N SER A 147 3.28 3.21 -14.35
CA SER A 147 2.40 2.26 -15.04
C SER A 147 1.13 1.99 -14.23
N LEU A 148 1.26 1.76 -12.93
CA LEU A 148 0.13 1.60 -12.01
C LEU A 148 -0.72 2.88 -11.97
N GLY A 149 -0.08 4.05 -11.89
CA GLY A 149 -0.77 5.34 -11.86
C GLY A 149 -1.60 5.60 -13.11
N ARG A 150 -1.11 5.23 -14.30
CA ARG A 150 -1.86 5.34 -15.56
C ARG A 150 -3.10 4.45 -15.62
N GLN A 151 -3.14 3.36 -14.86
CA GLN A 151 -4.29 2.45 -14.79
C GLN A 151 -5.36 2.97 -13.82
N SER A 152 -5.02 3.89 -12.91
CA SER A 152 -5.99 4.49 -12.00
C SER A 152 -6.81 5.58 -12.72
N PRO A 153 -8.15 5.43 -12.80
CA PRO A 153 -9.00 6.44 -13.44
C PRO A 153 -9.07 7.76 -12.64
N TYR A 154 -8.69 7.74 -11.36
CA TYR A 154 -8.88 8.86 -10.44
C TYR A 154 -7.60 9.61 -10.11
N LEU A 155 -6.44 8.94 -10.21
CA LEU A 155 -5.17 9.47 -9.75
C LEU A 155 -4.78 10.79 -10.45
N PHE A 156 -4.99 10.89 -11.76
CA PHE A 156 -4.67 12.09 -12.53
C PHE A 156 -5.89 12.90 -12.96
N ALA A 157 -7.08 12.53 -12.47
CA ALA A 157 -8.29 13.26 -12.77
C ALA A 157 -8.20 14.69 -12.19
N THR A 158 -8.49 15.67 -13.04
CA THR A 158 -8.57 17.10 -12.66
C THR A 158 -9.93 17.45 -12.05
N THR A 159 -10.94 16.65 -12.37
CA THR A 159 -12.29 16.73 -11.84
C THR A 159 -12.57 15.53 -10.94
N SER A 160 -13.38 15.74 -9.90
CA SER A 160 -13.96 14.63 -9.14
C SER A 160 -14.69 13.70 -10.10
N PRO A 161 -14.63 12.37 -9.92
CA PRO A 161 -15.46 11.43 -10.68
C PRO A 161 -16.91 11.89 -10.64
N GLU A 162 -17.61 11.88 -11.79
CA GLU A 162 -19.05 12.17 -11.81
C GLU A 162 -19.83 11.16 -10.93
N SER A 163 -19.25 9.98 -10.71
CA SER A 163 -19.73 8.93 -9.79
C SER A 163 -19.36 9.13 -8.32
N SER A 164 -18.62 10.19 -7.95
CA SER A 164 -18.37 10.52 -6.54
C SER A 164 -19.60 11.16 -5.92
N GLU A 165 -20.56 10.31 -5.59
CA GLU A 165 -21.82 10.69 -4.95
C GLU A 165 -21.59 11.28 -3.55
N THR A 166 -20.47 10.95 -2.89
CA THR A 166 -20.22 11.31 -1.49
C THR A 166 -18.95 12.15 -1.28
N THR A 167 -18.92 12.88 -0.16
CA THR A 167 -17.70 13.57 0.31
C THR A 167 -16.55 12.60 0.57
N LEU A 168 -16.85 11.36 0.97
CA LEU A 168 -15.85 10.33 1.23
C LEU A 168 -15.13 9.93 -0.06
N ASP A 169 -15.84 9.73 -1.16
CA ASP A 169 -15.23 9.37 -2.46
C ASP A 169 -14.21 10.42 -2.92
N ARG A 170 -14.51 11.71 -2.69
CA ARG A 170 -13.60 12.82 -2.99
C ARG A 170 -12.34 12.80 -2.13
N ILE A 171 -12.49 12.53 -0.83
CA ILE A 171 -11.36 12.42 0.11
C ILE A 171 -10.47 11.23 -0.26
N LEU A 172 -11.06 10.11 -0.65
CA LEU A 172 -10.32 8.92 -1.05
C LEU A 172 -9.58 9.14 -2.38
N ALA A 173 -10.18 9.79 -3.37
CA ALA A 173 -9.48 10.17 -4.60
C ALA A 173 -8.27 11.09 -4.35
N LEU A 174 -8.36 12.01 -3.38
CA LEU A 174 -7.21 12.81 -2.95
C LEU A 174 -6.16 11.94 -2.25
N SER A 175 -6.58 10.93 -1.49
CA SER A 175 -5.68 10.00 -0.80
C SER A 175 -4.85 9.16 -1.79
N ASP A 176 -5.39 8.81 -2.96
CA ASP A 176 -4.64 8.15 -4.04
C ASP A 176 -3.46 9.00 -4.50
N LYS A 177 -3.72 10.29 -4.78
CA LYS A 177 -2.68 11.25 -5.17
C LYS A 177 -1.60 11.36 -4.13
N VAL A 178 -1.99 11.58 -2.87
CA VAL A 178 -1.04 11.69 -1.75
C VAL A 178 -0.19 10.42 -1.65
N THR A 179 -0.82 9.25 -1.72
CA THR A 179 -0.11 7.98 -1.57
C THR A 179 0.86 7.73 -2.73
N TYR A 180 0.44 8.00 -3.97
CA TYR A 180 1.28 7.92 -5.16
C TYR A 180 2.54 8.81 -5.04
N TYR A 181 2.33 10.10 -4.75
CA TYR A 181 3.42 11.07 -4.69
C TYR A 181 4.34 10.83 -3.49
N CYS A 182 3.82 10.33 -2.36
CA CYS A 182 4.65 9.86 -1.26
C CYS A 182 5.56 8.69 -1.69
N THR A 183 5.02 7.68 -2.38
CA THR A 183 5.82 6.55 -2.87
C THR A 183 6.88 7.04 -3.89
N ALA A 184 6.49 7.90 -4.84
CA ALA A 184 7.39 8.46 -5.84
C ALA A 184 8.55 9.24 -5.21
N THR A 185 8.25 10.10 -4.24
CA THR A 185 9.25 10.87 -3.49
C THR A 185 10.24 9.94 -2.78
N LEU A 186 9.76 8.86 -2.16
CA LEU A 186 10.62 7.91 -1.47
C LEU A 186 11.46 7.06 -2.43
N ILE A 187 10.97 6.76 -3.65
CA ILE A 187 11.80 6.13 -4.70
C ILE A 187 12.94 7.07 -5.08
N CYS A 188 12.63 8.32 -5.42
CA CYS A 188 13.66 9.32 -5.79
C CYS A 188 14.68 9.55 -4.67
N ARG A 189 14.24 9.57 -3.41
CA ARG A 189 15.14 9.67 -2.25
C ARG A 189 16.01 8.43 -2.10
N GLY A 190 15.46 7.24 -2.34
CA GLY A 190 16.17 5.96 -2.21
C GLY A 190 17.43 5.90 -3.09
N GLU A 191 17.39 6.53 -4.26
CA GLU A 191 18.53 6.63 -5.17
C GLU A 191 19.69 7.44 -4.60
N THR A 192 19.44 8.49 -3.80
CA THR A 192 20.49 9.40 -3.32
C THR A 192 21.00 9.07 -1.91
N LEU A 193 20.56 7.94 -1.32
CA LEU A 193 20.89 7.60 0.07
C LEU A 193 22.38 7.31 0.31
N GLN A 194 23.09 6.73 -0.66
CA GLN A 194 24.52 6.41 -0.51
C GLN A 194 25.43 7.62 -0.73
N ASP A 195 24.99 8.60 -1.53
CA ASP A 195 25.81 9.75 -1.89
C ASP A 195 26.07 10.70 -0.71
N GLN A 196 25.43 10.47 0.46
CA GLN A 196 25.45 11.33 1.65
C GLN A 196 25.11 12.80 1.37
N SER A 197 24.69 13.12 0.14
CA SER A 197 24.23 14.42 -0.25
C SER A 197 22.84 14.57 0.37
N PHE A 198 22.71 15.51 1.31
CA PHE A 198 21.40 15.92 1.83
C PHE A 198 20.58 16.68 0.78
N THR A 199 21.06 16.76 -0.46
CA THR A 199 20.40 17.41 -1.57
C THR A 199 19.37 16.48 -2.20
N PHE A 200 18.10 16.85 -2.07
CA PHE A 200 17.01 16.23 -2.80
C PHE A 200 17.20 16.43 -4.30
N SER A 201 16.98 15.39 -5.10
CA SER A 201 16.94 15.52 -6.56
C SER A 201 15.81 16.46 -6.99
N SER A 202 15.95 17.07 -8.17
CA SER A 202 14.88 17.87 -8.80
C SER A 202 13.54 17.13 -8.80
N ASP A 203 13.59 15.84 -9.14
CA ASP A 203 12.39 14.99 -9.22
C ASP A 203 11.81 14.71 -7.83
N CYS A 204 12.64 14.49 -6.82
CA CYS A 204 12.19 14.37 -5.43
C CYS A 204 11.45 15.64 -4.95
N VAL A 205 11.95 16.82 -5.30
CA VAL A 205 11.30 18.10 -4.96
C VAL A 205 9.99 18.27 -5.75
N LYS A 206 9.98 17.85 -7.02
CA LYS A 206 8.80 17.91 -7.88
C LYS A 206 7.66 17.03 -7.36
N TYR A 207 7.96 15.81 -6.89
CA TYR A 207 6.95 14.90 -6.34
C TYR A 207 6.51 15.27 -4.92
N ALA A 208 7.33 16.01 -4.16
CA ALA A 208 7.01 16.42 -2.80
C ALA A 208 6.13 17.68 -2.71
N ARG A 209 5.92 18.40 -3.81
CA ARG A 209 5.07 19.60 -3.90
C ARG A 209 3.65 19.25 -4.32
#